data_AF-A0A5B6VWY6-F1
#
_entry.id   AF-A0A5B6VWY6-F1
#
_cell.length_a   1.000
_cell.length_b   1.000
_cell.length_c   1.000
_cell.angle_alpha   90.00
_cell.angle_beta   90.00
_cell.angle_gamma   90.00
#
_symmetry.space_group_name_H-M   'P 1'
#
loop_
_entity.id
_entity.type
_entity.pdbx_description
1 polymer ?
#
loop_
_entity_poly.entity_id
_entity_poly.type
_entity_poly.pdbx_seq_one_letter_code
_entity_poly.pdbx_strand_id
1 'polypeptide(L)'
;MALIEEAEAQCALLNLESLCDGCFSSDSDIFLFGARTVYRDIYLGEGGHVVCYEMDDIERKLGFGRNSLISLALLLGSDYTQGVRGLGLENAHNHFKQISLEHERNAKCILDQKRELEQREKELLQREAQNENESKKLQHEKMMVF
;
A
#
# COMPACT_ATOMS: atom_id res chain seq x y z
N MET A 1 10.89 19.90 12.70
CA MET A 1 10.78 21.24 12.10
C MET A 1 9.86 21.09 10.90
N ALA A 2 8.54 21.24 11.11
CA ALA A 2 7.56 21.07 10.05
C ALA A 2 7.73 22.23 9.07
N LEU A 3 8.07 21.90 7.82
CA LEU A 3 8.12 22.88 6.73
C LEU A 3 6.68 23.32 6.44
N ILE A 4 6.45 24.62 6.63
CA ILE A 4 5.20 25.34 6.35
C ILE A 4 5.17 25.57 4.84
N GLU A 5 4.78 24.57 4.07
CA GLU A 5 4.67 24.76 2.61
C GLU A 5 3.22 24.64 2.12
N GLU A 6 2.34 23.91 2.81
CA GLU A 6 0.90 23.91 2.49
C GLU A 6 0.00 23.80 3.73
N ALA A 7 -1.06 24.62 3.74
CA ALA A 7 -2.05 24.59 4.82
C ALA A 7 -2.81 23.26 4.85
N GLU A 8 -3.12 22.70 3.68
CA GLU A 8 -3.85 21.44 3.57
C GLU A 8 -3.06 20.26 4.12
N ALA A 9 -1.76 20.23 3.87
CA ALA A 9 -0.87 19.20 4.39
C ALA A 9 -0.87 19.21 5.92
N GLN A 10 -0.83 20.41 6.51
CA GLN A 10 -0.88 20.57 7.96
C GLN A 10 -2.24 20.15 8.54
N CYS A 11 -3.35 20.57 7.92
CA CYS A 11 -4.70 20.16 8.34
C CYS A 11 -4.89 18.65 8.23
N ALA A 12 -4.50 18.05 7.11
CA ALA A 12 -4.53 16.61 6.90
C ALA A 12 -3.75 15.85 7.97
N LEU A 13 -2.56 16.34 8.34
CA LEU A 13 -1.76 15.75 9.41
C LEU A 13 -2.48 15.83 10.77
N LEU A 14 -3.08 16.96 11.12
CA LEU A 14 -3.84 17.09 12.37
C LEU A 14 -5.02 16.11 12.41
N ASN A 15 -5.72 15.94 11.29
CA ASN A 15 -6.83 14.99 11.21
C ASN A 15 -6.34 13.53 11.28
N LEU A 16 -5.23 13.22 10.62
CA LEU A 16 -4.60 11.89 10.67
C LEU A 16 -4.17 11.50 12.09
N GLU A 17 -3.58 12.44 12.83
CA GLU A 17 -3.14 12.27 14.22
C GLU A 17 -4.30 12.37 15.23
N SER A 18 -5.55 12.43 14.77
CA SER A 18 -6.75 12.57 15.60
C SER A 18 -6.74 13.80 16.52
N LEU A 19 -6.05 14.86 16.10
CA LEU A 19 -6.03 16.17 16.77
C LEU A 19 -7.19 17.07 16.30
N CYS A 20 -7.86 16.72 15.20
CA CYS A 20 -9.15 17.27 14.80
C CYS A 20 -10.05 16.22 14.14
N ASP A 21 -11.36 16.41 14.21
CA ASP A 21 -12.36 15.47 13.69
C ASP A 21 -12.48 15.47 12.16
N GLY A 22 -12.05 16.56 11.51
CA GLY A 22 -12.07 16.68 10.06
C GLY A 22 -11.51 18.01 9.56
N CYS A 23 -11.34 18.10 8.25
CA CYS A 23 -10.80 19.27 7.56
C CYS A 23 -11.84 19.87 6.61
N PHE A 24 -11.89 21.19 6.52
CA PHE A 24 -12.67 21.87 5.47
C PHE A 24 -11.73 22.17 4.29
N SER A 25 -12.02 21.61 3.12
CA SER A 25 -11.26 21.92 1.90
C SER A 25 -12.05 21.61 0.62
N SER A 26 -11.91 22.49 -0.37
CA SER A 26 -12.35 22.29 -1.75
C SER A 26 -11.34 21.55 -2.63
N ASP A 27 -10.09 21.42 -2.19
CA ASP A 27 -9.04 20.73 -2.92
C ASP A 27 -9.07 19.23 -2.63
N SER A 28 -8.85 18.42 -3.65
CA SER A 28 -8.72 16.96 -3.52
C SER A 28 -7.36 16.52 -2.97
N ASP A 29 -6.33 17.36 -3.08
CA ASP A 29 -4.97 17.00 -2.68
C ASP A 29 -4.85 16.78 -1.17
N ILE A 30 -5.78 17.31 -0.37
CA ILE A 30 -5.90 17.04 1.07
C ILE A 30 -5.98 15.55 1.43
N PHE A 31 -6.58 14.70 0.57
CA PHE A 31 -6.58 13.24 0.77
C PHE A 31 -5.21 12.62 0.46
N LEU A 32 -4.45 13.20 -0.47
CA LEU A 32 -3.09 12.78 -0.79
C LEU A 32 -2.15 13.09 0.38
N PHE A 33 -2.42 14.15 1.14
CA PHE A 33 -1.74 14.47 2.39
C PHE A 33 -2.15 13.60 3.58
N GLY A 34 -3.27 12.88 3.47
CA GLY A 34 -3.69 11.86 4.45
C GLY A 34 -4.84 12.26 5.36
N ALA A 35 -5.64 13.27 4.99
CA ALA A 35 -6.88 13.53 5.72
C ALA A 35 -7.81 12.30 5.67
N ARG A 36 -8.46 11.99 6.80
CA ARG A 36 -9.47 10.93 6.90
C ARG A 36 -10.88 11.44 6.71
N THR A 37 -11.19 12.67 7.13
CA THR A 37 -12.55 13.24 7.04
C THR A 37 -12.46 14.64 6.47
N VAL A 38 -13.14 14.88 5.35
CA VAL A 38 -13.10 16.15 4.62
C VAL A 38 -14.51 16.65 4.36
N TYR A 39 -14.77 17.90 4.76
CA TYR A 39 -16.01 18.61 4.51
C TYR A 39 -15.83 19.59 3.35
N ARG A 40 -16.75 19.53 2.39
CA ARG A 40 -16.76 20.33 1.17
C ARG A 40 -18.16 20.89 0.89
N ASP A 41 -18.25 21.89 0.02
CA ASP A 41 -19.50 22.48 -0.47
C ASP A 41 -20.43 22.94 0.66
N ILE A 42 -19.88 23.77 1.56
CA ILE A 42 -20.63 24.31 2.70
C ILE A 42 -21.60 25.40 2.23
N TYR A 43 -22.88 25.22 2.52
CA TYR A 43 -23.92 26.22 2.33
C TYR A 43 -24.54 26.57 3.68
N LEU A 44 -24.50 27.86 4.06
CA LEU A 44 -24.97 28.36 5.37
C LEU A 44 -26.33 29.09 5.31
N GLY A 45 -27.00 29.11 4.15
CA GLY A 45 -28.32 29.75 3.99
C GLY A 45 -29.47 28.92 4.56
N GLU A 46 -30.72 29.36 4.32
CA GLU A 46 -31.89 28.52 4.60
C GLU A 46 -31.81 27.22 3.78
N GLY A 47 -31.91 26.08 4.47
CA GLY A 47 -31.65 24.77 3.85
C GLY A 47 -30.15 24.44 3.69
N GLY A 48 -29.30 25.01 4.55
CA GLY A 48 -27.86 24.76 4.62
C GLY A 48 -27.48 23.28 4.55
N HIS A 49 -26.38 22.98 3.87
CA HIS A 49 -25.82 21.64 3.75
C HIS A 49 -24.30 21.68 3.71
N VAL A 50 -23.69 20.52 3.94
CA VAL A 50 -22.26 20.28 3.75
C VAL A 50 -22.11 18.86 3.23
N VAL A 51 -21.15 18.64 2.34
CA VAL A 51 -20.81 17.30 1.84
C VAL A 51 -19.63 16.78 2.64
N CYS A 52 -19.79 15.62 3.26
CA CYS A 52 -18.73 14.94 4.01
C CYS A 52 -18.19 13.76 3.20
N TYR A 53 -16.87 13.72 3.05
CA TYR A 53 -16.12 12.64 2.44
C TYR A 53 -15.25 12.00 3.50
N GLU A 54 -15.42 10.70 3.73
CA GLU A 54 -14.60 9.92 4.65
C GLU A 54 -13.70 8.96 3.86
N MET A 55 -12.43 8.86 4.26
CA MET A 55 -11.47 7.96 3.65
C MET A 55 -11.91 6.50 3.79
N ASP A 56 -12.51 6.14 4.92
CA ASP A 56 -13.09 4.80 5.17
C ASP A 56 -14.22 4.48 4.15
N ASP A 57 -14.96 5.49 3.70
CA ASP A 57 -15.98 5.38 2.66
C ASP A 57 -15.38 5.27 1.25
N ILE A 58 -14.34 6.05 0.96
CA ILE A 58 -13.59 5.99 -0.31
C ILE A 58 -12.97 4.61 -0.48
N GLU A 59 -12.30 4.08 0.55
CA GLU A 59 -11.72 2.75 0.55
C GLU A 59 -12.79 1.67 0.34
N ARG A 60 -13.90 1.75 1.09
CA ARG A 60 -14.96 0.73 1.02
C ARG A 60 -15.76 0.74 -0.28
N LYS A 61 -16.07 1.92 -0.83
CA LYS A 61 -16.95 2.07 -2.00
C LYS A 61 -16.16 2.03 -3.31
N LEU A 62 -14.95 2.58 -3.34
CA LEU A 62 -14.14 2.70 -4.55
C LEU A 62 -12.93 1.75 -4.57
N GLY A 63 -12.53 1.20 -3.43
CA GLY A 63 -11.35 0.34 -3.32
C GLY A 63 -10.04 1.14 -3.36
N PHE A 64 -10.08 2.43 -3.03
CA PHE A 64 -8.92 3.32 -3.12
C PHE A 64 -8.42 3.75 -1.76
N GLY A 65 -7.22 3.28 -1.41
CA GLY A 65 -6.42 3.82 -0.31
C GLY A 65 -5.63 5.05 -0.74
N ARG A 66 -4.92 5.66 0.22
CA ARG A 66 -4.13 6.89 -0.02
C ARG A 66 -3.14 6.74 -1.17
N ASN A 67 -2.40 5.62 -1.22
CA ASN A 67 -1.42 5.36 -2.29
C ASN A 67 -2.10 5.20 -3.66
N SER A 68 -3.32 4.65 -3.69
CA SER A 68 -4.13 4.56 -4.91
C SER A 68 -4.52 5.93 -5.43
N LEU A 69 -4.96 6.82 -4.52
CA LEU A 69 -5.30 8.20 -4.86
C LEU A 69 -4.07 9.00 -5.33
N ILE A 70 -2.91 8.83 -4.68
CA ILE A 70 -1.64 9.44 -5.12
C ILE A 70 -1.28 8.95 -6.53
N SER A 71 -1.40 7.65 -6.79
CA SER A 71 -1.13 7.09 -8.12
C SER A 71 -2.09 7.67 -9.17
N LEU A 72 -3.37 7.85 -8.81
CA LEU A 72 -4.37 8.43 -9.70
C LEU A 72 -4.07 9.90 -9.97
N ALA A 73 -3.69 10.68 -8.96
CA ALA A 73 -3.27 12.08 -9.10
C ALA A 73 -2.03 12.21 -9.99
N LEU A 74 -1.05 11.31 -9.86
CA LEU A 74 0.12 11.25 -10.75
C LEU A 74 -0.25 10.96 -12.21
N LEU A 75 -1.28 10.16 -12.45
CA LEU A 75 -1.73 9.80 -13.81
C LEU A 75 -2.59 10.90 -14.45
N LEU A 76 -3.51 11.48 -13.69
CA LEU A 76 -4.48 12.47 -14.18
C LEU A 76 -3.94 13.90 -14.18
N GLY A 77 -2.95 14.15 -13.32
CA GLY A 77 -2.48 15.50 -13.01
C GLY A 77 -3.04 15.99 -11.68
N SER A 78 -2.23 16.77 -10.98
CA SER A 78 -2.57 17.52 -9.77
C SER A 78 -1.71 18.78 -9.72
N ASP A 79 -1.81 19.57 -8.65
CA ASP A 79 -0.98 20.77 -8.49
C ASP A 79 0.54 20.47 -8.49
N TYR A 80 0.91 19.20 -8.24
CA TYR A 80 2.29 18.73 -8.22
C TYR A 80 2.76 18.04 -9.52
N THR A 81 1.86 17.78 -10.48
CA THR A 81 2.19 17.01 -11.69
C THR A 81 1.25 17.32 -12.84
N GLN A 82 1.80 17.41 -14.06
CA GLN A 82 0.96 17.60 -15.26
C GLN A 82 0.13 16.36 -15.64
N GLY A 83 0.38 15.22 -15.00
CA GLY A 83 -0.23 13.96 -15.39
C GLY A 83 0.28 13.43 -16.72
N VAL A 84 -0.35 12.37 -17.21
CA VAL A 84 -0.03 11.76 -18.49
C VAL A 84 -0.98 12.27 -19.57
N ARG A 85 -0.43 12.88 -20.62
CA ARG A 85 -1.23 13.41 -21.72
C ARG A 85 -2.11 12.33 -22.36
N GLY A 86 -3.40 12.62 -22.51
CA GLY A 86 -4.38 11.73 -23.14
C GLY A 86 -4.98 10.67 -22.21
N LEU A 87 -4.59 10.64 -20.93
CA LEU A 87 -5.21 9.78 -19.91
C LEU A 87 -6.32 10.55 -19.19
N GLY A 88 -7.57 10.22 -19.52
CA GLY A 88 -8.74 10.68 -18.77
C GLY A 88 -9.03 9.80 -17.54
N LEU A 89 -9.95 10.25 -16.68
CA LEU A 89 -10.34 9.59 -15.42
C LEU A 89 -10.64 8.11 -15.58
N GLU A 90 -11.49 7.74 -16.54
CA GLU A 90 -11.89 6.35 -16.77
C GLU A 90 -10.71 5.47 -17.21
N ASN A 91 -9.85 5.99 -18.09
CA ASN A 91 -8.68 5.27 -18.57
C ASN A 91 -7.62 5.09 -17.46
N ALA A 92 -7.43 6.12 -16.62
CA ALA A 92 -6.53 6.05 -15.48
C ALA A 92 -7.04 5.07 -14.41
N HIS A 93 -8.33 5.10 -14.11
CA HIS A 93 -9.00 4.14 -13.23
C HIS A 93 -8.80 2.69 -13.70
N ASN A 94 -9.05 2.45 -14.98
CA ASN A 94 -8.90 1.12 -15.58
C ASN A 94 -7.43 0.66 -15.58
N HIS A 95 -6.49 1.55 -15.91
CA HIS A 95 -5.06 1.24 -15.80
C HIS A 95 -4.64 0.92 -14.37
N PHE A 96 -5.06 1.74 -13.41
CA PHE A 96 -4.75 1.52 -12.01
C PHE A 96 -5.27 0.17 -11.51
N LYS A 97 -6.50 -0.21 -11.89
CA LYS A 97 -7.05 -1.54 -11.59
C LYS A 97 -6.23 -2.67 -12.17
N GLN A 98 -5.77 -2.54 -13.43
CA GLN A 98 -4.92 -3.57 -14.06
C GLN A 98 -3.58 -3.69 -13.32
N ILE A 99 -2.92 -2.57 -13.03
CA ILE A 99 -1.65 -2.53 -12.29
C ILE A 99 -1.83 -3.17 -10.90
N SER A 100 -2.92 -2.86 -10.22
CA SER A 100 -3.21 -3.40 -8.88
C SER A 100 -3.38 -4.93 -8.91
N LEU A 101 -4.14 -5.45 -9.87
CA LEU A 101 -4.34 -6.90 -10.05
C LEU A 101 -3.03 -7.62 -10.40
N GLU A 102 -2.22 -7.03 -11.26
CA GLU A 102 -0.92 -7.60 -11.63
C GLU A 102 0.05 -7.59 -10.44
N HIS A 103 0.07 -6.50 -9.68
CA HIS A 103 0.87 -6.40 -8.46
C HIS A 103 0.48 -7.47 -7.43
N GLU A 104 -0.81 -7.69 -7.20
CA GLU A 104 -1.31 -8.72 -6.28
C GLU A 104 -0.91 -10.14 -6.75
N ARG A 105 -1.03 -10.43 -8.05
CA ARG A 105 -0.57 -11.70 -8.63
C ARG A 105 0.92 -11.91 -8.43
N ASN A 106 1.72 -10.88 -8.70
CA ASN A 106 3.18 -10.94 -8.54
C ASN A 106 3.57 -11.14 -7.07
N ALA A 107 2.94 -10.41 -6.15
CA ALA A 107 3.17 -10.56 -4.71
C ALA A 107 2.86 -11.98 -4.22
N LYS A 108 1.74 -12.56 -4.68
CA LYS A 108 1.37 -13.94 -4.36
C LYS A 108 2.38 -14.95 -4.90
N CYS A 109 2.80 -14.78 -6.16
CA CYS A 109 3.81 -15.64 -6.79
C CYS A 109 5.14 -15.62 -6.01
N ILE A 110 5.61 -14.43 -5.63
CA ILE A 110 6.84 -14.27 -4.83
C ILE A 110 6.70 -14.94 -3.46
N LEU A 111 5.53 -14.82 -2.81
CA LEU A 111 5.28 -15.45 -1.53
C LEU A 111 5.28 -16.98 -1.63
N ASP A 112 4.70 -17.54 -2.68
CA ASP A 112 4.69 -18.98 -2.91
C ASP A 112 6.11 -19.50 -3.23
N GLN A 113 6.88 -18.79 -4.05
CA GLN A 113 8.29 -19.09 -4.29
C GLN A 113 9.12 -19.06 -3.00
N LYS A 114 8.88 -18.09 -2.12
CA LYS A 114 9.55 -18.01 -0.82
C LYS A 114 9.27 -19.24 0.03
N ARG A 115 8.02 -19.72 0.07
CA ARG A 115 7.64 -20.95 0.80
C ARG A 115 8.32 -22.19 0.24
N GLU A 116 8.41 -22.31 -1.08
CA GLU A 116 9.14 -23.41 -1.71
C GLU A 116 10.64 -23.40 -1.36
N LEU A 117 11.27 -22.22 -1.36
CA LEU A 117 12.67 -22.07 -0.97
C LEU A 117 12.89 -22.47 0.50
N GLU A 118 12.02 -22.03 1.41
CA GLU A 118 12.09 -22.41 2.84
C GLU A 118 11.92 -23.92 3.06
N GLN A 119 11.08 -24.58 2.24
CA GLN A 119 10.93 -26.03 2.29
C GLN A 119 12.19 -26.74 1.79
N ARG A 120 12.74 -26.30 0.65
CA ARG A 120 13.98 -26.86 0.09
C ARG A 120 15.17 -26.68 1.04
N GLU A 121 15.26 -25.55 1.73
CA GLU A 121 16.30 -25.30 2.74
C GLU A 121 16.20 -26.30 3.90
N LYS A 122 14.99 -26.57 4.40
CA LYS A 122 14.77 -27.60 5.43
C LYS A 122 15.16 -28.99 4.97
N GLU A 123 14.81 -29.36 3.73
CA GLU A 123 15.20 -30.66 3.15
C GLU A 123 16.71 -30.80 3.01
N LEU A 124 17.41 -29.74 2.60
CA LEU A 124 18.87 -29.73 2.49
C LEU A 124 19.54 -29.95 3.85
N LEU A 125 19.10 -29.23 4.89
CA LEU A 125 19.63 -29.40 6.25
C LEU A 125 19.41 -30.82 6.79
N GLN A 126 18.25 -31.42 6.51
CA GLN A 126 17.97 -32.81 6.90
C GLN A 126 18.90 -33.80 6.18
N ARG A 127 19.12 -33.60 4.88
CA ARG A 127 20.04 -34.44 4.09
C ARG A 127 21.49 -34.30 4.56
N GLU A 128 21.94 -33.10 4.88
CA GLU A 128 23.29 -32.86 5.42
C GLU A 128 23.49 -33.57 6.76
N ALA A 129 22.52 -33.45 7.69
CA ALA A 129 22.56 -34.14 8.98
C ALA A 129 22.57 -35.68 8.81
N GLN A 130 21.83 -36.22 7.84
CA GLN A 130 21.83 -37.64 7.54
C GLN A 130 23.18 -38.11 6.99
N ASN A 131 23.76 -37.37 6.04
CA ASN A 131 25.07 -37.66 5.47
C ASN A 131 26.18 -37.62 6.54
N GLU A 132 26.14 -36.66 7.47
CA GLU A 132 27.08 -36.60 8.58
C GLU A 132 26.98 -37.83 9.49
N ASN A 133 25.76 -38.26 9.81
CA ASN A 133 25.52 -39.43 10.65
C ASN A 133 26.01 -40.72 9.97
N GLU A 134 25.78 -40.88 8.66
CA GLU A 134 26.29 -42.01 7.88
C GLU A 134 27.82 -42.03 7.82
N SER A 135 28.44 -40.86 7.62
CA SER A 135 29.91 -40.72 7.65
C SER A 135 30.50 -41.11 9.00
N LYS A 136 29.88 -40.68 10.11
CA LYS A 136 30.29 -41.07 11.48
C LYS A 136 30.16 -42.58 11.71
N LYS A 137 29.10 -43.23 11.21
CA LYS A 137 28.92 -44.69 11.29
C LYS A 137 30.00 -45.44 10.52
N LEU A 138 30.28 -45.04 9.28
CA LEU A 138 31.34 -45.63 8.45
C LEU A 138 32.72 -45.49 9.09
N GLN A 139 33.01 -44.35 9.72
CA GLN A 139 34.25 -44.15 10.48
C GLN A 139 34.33 -45.08 11.69
N HIS A 140 33.24 -45.24 12.44
CA HIS A 140 33.19 -46.14 13.58
C HIS A 140 33.37 -47.61 13.17
N GLU A 141 32.69 -48.07 12.11
CA GLU A 141 32.85 -49.43 11.59
C GLU A 141 34.29 -49.70 11.13
N LYS A 142 34.92 -48.77 10.40
CA LYS A 142 36.34 -48.90 10.02
C LYS A 142 37.26 -49.05 11.22
N MET A 143 36.96 -48.39 12.34
CA MET A 143 37.76 -48.45 13.57
C MET A 143 37.63 -49.78 14.31
N MET A 144 36.55 -50.54 14.09
CA MET A 144 36.32 -51.84 14.74
C MET A 144 36.87 -53.04 13.93
N VAL A 145 37.33 -52.82 12.70
CA VAL A 145 37.85 -53.87 11.81
C VAL A 145 39.39 -53.94 11.82
N PHE A 146 40.06 -53.00 12.49
CA PHE A 146 41.50 -53.03 12.81
C PHE A 146 41.72 -53.36 14.29
#